data_AF-A0A7Y2FM78-F1
#
_entry.id   AF-A0A7Y2FM78-F1
#
_cell.length_a   1.000
_cell.length_b   1.000
_cell.length_c   1.000
_cell.angle_alpha   90.00
_cell.angle_beta   90.00
_cell.angle_gamma   90.00
#
_symmetry.space_group_name_H-M   'P 1'
#
loop_
_entity.id
_entity.type
_entity.pdbx_description
1 polymer ?
#
loop_
_entity_poly.entity_id
_entity_poly.type
_entity_poly.pdbx_seq_one_letter_code
_entity_poly.pdbx_strand_id
1 'polypeptide(L)'
;MKSKYNSLLILIISLISCGVKIVDQRMGTDKEVFDSASQFAKLVLGKQLRKHFTEYKRGEVGVDALFESDGMMGYTTFSNELYQKGPSPLDVKGCVLFAANFKNEENAKKAFNQLKSNSAIRASEVIGMVGVLPVQVRFLEQNISSGALITQHDNYVFYLPATCESSLHGSNSKDYENLFLSFIIEQNQEIEIINVDCEMDTFLIKKIKVSK
;
A
#
# COMPACT_ATOMS: atom_id res chain seq x y z
N MET A 1 12.17 66.21 -54.63
CA MET A 1 13.43 66.60 -53.96
C MET A 1 13.50 65.90 -52.60
N LYS A 2 14.58 65.12 -52.37
CA LYS A 2 15.23 64.64 -51.12
C LYS A 2 14.33 64.45 -49.86
N SER A 3 14.04 63.23 -49.39
CA SER A 3 14.89 62.30 -48.61
C SER A 3 15.25 62.79 -47.20
N LYS A 4 14.76 62.11 -46.14
CA LYS A 4 15.56 61.21 -45.29
C LYS A 4 14.74 60.50 -44.18
N TYR A 5 15.28 59.34 -43.81
CA TYR A 5 14.79 58.24 -42.98
C TYR A 5 14.78 58.47 -41.47
N ASN A 6 13.94 57.72 -40.75
CA ASN A 6 14.29 56.83 -39.61
C ASN A 6 12.99 56.11 -39.16
N SER A 7 12.75 54.83 -39.50
CA SER A 7 13.37 53.60 -38.98
C SER A 7 13.09 53.35 -37.50
N LEU A 8 12.04 52.58 -37.19
CA LEU A 8 12.11 51.56 -36.16
C LEU A 8 11.11 50.43 -36.47
N LEU A 9 11.67 49.37 -37.03
CA LEU A 9 11.06 48.08 -37.29
C LEU A 9 11.26 47.25 -36.00
N ILE A 10 10.21 46.90 -35.27
CA ILE A 10 10.29 45.85 -34.24
C ILE A 10 9.64 44.60 -34.80
N LEU A 11 10.53 43.71 -35.22
CA LEU A 11 10.31 42.34 -35.65
C LEU A 11 10.01 41.50 -34.39
N ILE A 12 8.78 41.00 -34.21
CA ILE A 12 8.53 39.93 -33.24
C ILE A 12 8.63 38.61 -34.01
N ILE A 13 9.81 38.01 -33.91
CA ILE A 13 10.09 36.64 -34.38
C ILE A 13 9.37 35.67 -33.45
N SER A 14 8.56 34.82 -34.07
CA SER A 14 8.00 33.59 -33.52
C SER A 14 9.09 32.64 -33.03
N LEU A 15 9.04 32.25 -31.75
CA LEU A 15 9.60 30.99 -31.28
C LEU A 15 8.46 30.06 -30.86
N ILE A 16 8.29 29.03 -31.69
CA ILE A 16 7.65 27.77 -31.36
C ILE A 16 8.38 27.21 -30.14
N SER A 17 7.67 27.04 -29.02
CA SER A 17 8.05 26.07 -28.01
C SER A 17 6.82 25.27 -27.68
N CYS A 18 6.99 23.97 -27.88
CA CYS A 18 6.04 22.89 -27.74
C CYS A 18 5.03 23.10 -26.62
N GLY A 19 3.79 22.69 -26.89
CA GLY A 19 2.79 22.48 -25.88
C GLY A 19 3.43 21.73 -24.70
N VAL A 20 3.50 22.43 -23.57
CA VAL A 20 3.53 21.77 -22.28
C VAL A 20 2.20 21.04 -22.23
N LYS A 21 2.20 19.78 -22.63
CA LYS A 21 1.31 18.81 -22.01
C LYS A 21 1.59 19.00 -20.52
N ILE A 22 0.69 19.70 -19.84
CA ILE A 22 0.45 19.43 -18.44
C ILE A 22 0.26 17.93 -18.45
N VAL A 23 1.28 17.22 -17.97
CA VAL A 23 1.17 15.81 -17.67
C VAL A 23 0.10 15.80 -16.62
N ASP A 24 -1.11 15.50 -17.07
CA ASP A 24 -2.22 15.11 -16.25
C ASP A 24 -1.66 13.97 -15.40
N GLN A 25 -1.21 14.31 -14.19
CA GLN A 25 -0.98 13.35 -13.14
C GLN A 25 -2.35 12.74 -12.93
N ARG A 26 -2.64 11.66 -13.65
CA ARG A 26 -3.81 10.85 -13.39
C ARG A 26 -3.55 10.22 -12.02
N MET A 27 -3.89 10.95 -10.96
CA MET A 27 -4.22 10.31 -9.70
C MET A 27 -5.21 9.21 -10.07
N GLY A 28 -4.78 7.96 -9.87
CA GLY A 28 -5.70 6.84 -9.99
C GLY A 28 -6.90 7.14 -9.11
N THR A 29 -8.11 6.90 -9.60
CA THR A 29 -9.26 6.93 -8.69
C THR A 29 -9.11 5.82 -7.66
N ASP A 30 -9.68 5.95 -6.45
CA ASP A 30 -9.70 4.87 -5.43
C ASP A 30 -10.06 3.50 -6.03
N LYS A 31 -10.97 3.52 -7.02
CA LYS A 31 -11.38 2.34 -7.78
C LYS A 31 -10.24 1.72 -8.58
N GLU A 32 -9.43 2.52 -9.27
CA GLU A 32 -8.31 2.03 -10.09
C GLU A 32 -7.22 1.39 -9.22
N VAL A 33 -6.89 1.99 -8.08
CA VAL A 33 -5.92 1.42 -7.12
C VAL A 33 -6.41 0.07 -6.58
N PHE A 34 -7.69 -0.02 -6.21
CA PHE A 34 -8.29 -1.28 -5.78
C PHE A 34 -8.35 -2.33 -6.91
N ASP A 35 -8.69 -1.92 -8.13
CA ASP A 35 -8.74 -2.79 -9.30
C ASP A 35 -7.33 -3.35 -9.61
N SER A 36 -6.28 -2.53 -9.50
CA SER A 36 -4.89 -2.97 -9.64
C SER A 36 -4.48 -3.99 -8.56
N ALA A 37 -4.81 -3.73 -7.29
CA ALA A 37 -4.59 -4.67 -6.20
C ALA A 37 -5.33 -6.01 -6.44
N SER A 38 -6.54 -5.95 -7.00
CA SER A 38 -7.27 -7.13 -7.42
C SER A 38 -6.61 -7.87 -8.59
N GLN A 39 -5.98 -7.18 -9.52
CA GLN A 39 -5.29 -7.83 -10.64
C GLN A 39 -4.06 -8.59 -10.16
N PHE A 40 -3.30 -8.02 -9.22
CA PHE A 40 -2.23 -8.72 -8.52
C PHE A 40 -2.73 -10.02 -7.89
N ALA A 41 -3.79 -9.95 -7.06
CA ALA A 41 -4.31 -11.14 -6.40
C ALA A 41 -4.80 -12.22 -7.39
N LYS A 42 -5.37 -11.80 -8.53
CA LYS A 42 -5.78 -12.70 -9.61
C LYS A 42 -4.59 -13.32 -10.35
N LEU A 43 -3.50 -12.58 -10.53
CA LEU A 43 -2.26 -13.12 -11.09
C LEU A 43 -1.69 -14.21 -10.19
N VAL A 44 -1.70 -13.99 -8.86
CA VAL A 44 -1.15 -14.93 -7.89
C VAL A 44 -2.04 -16.16 -7.71
N LEU A 45 -3.36 -16.01 -7.57
CA LEU A 45 -4.25 -17.14 -7.21
C LEU A 45 -5.05 -17.70 -8.39
N GLY A 46 -5.07 -17.01 -9.52
CA GLY A 46 -5.80 -17.44 -10.71
C GLY A 46 -7.28 -17.72 -10.42
N LYS A 47 -7.69 -18.97 -10.72
CA LYS A 47 -9.07 -19.43 -10.51
C LYS A 47 -9.40 -19.72 -9.03
N GLN A 48 -8.40 -19.89 -8.18
CA GLN A 48 -8.57 -20.17 -6.74
C GLN A 48 -8.80 -18.88 -5.94
N LEU A 49 -8.79 -17.72 -6.59
CA LEU A 49 -9.00 -16.44 -5.91
C LEU A 49 -10.40 -16.36 -5.32
N ARG A 50 -10.47 -16.11 -4.01
CA ARG A 50 -11.65 -15.59 -3.32
C ARG A 50 -11.38 -14.17 -2.84
N LYS A 51 -12.44 -13.37 -2.89
CA LYS A 51 -12.46 -12.01 -2.36
C LYS A 51 -13.55 -11.91 -1.32
N HIS A 52 -13.24 -11.29 -0.19
CA HIS A 52 -14.20 -11.07 0.86
C HIS A 52 -14.08 -9.67 1.42
N PHE A 53 -15.19 -8.95 1.50
CA PHE A 53 -15.24 -7.66 2.16
C PHE A 53 -15.74 -7.82 3.59
N THR A 54 -14.96 -7.35 4.55
CA THR A 54 -15.33 -7.23 5.96
C THR A 54 -15.57 -5.75 6.26
N GLU A 55 -16.79 -5.43 6.70
CA GLU A 55 -17.10 -4.10 7.23
C GLU A 55 -16.40 -3.89 8.57
N TYR A 56 -15.81 -2.71 8.78
CA TYR A 56 -15.11 -2.41 10.02
C TYR A 56 -16.08 -2.39 11.20
N LYS A 57 -15.71 -3.10 12.27
CA LYS A 57 -16.36 -3.03 13.58
C LYS A 57 -15.31 -2.80 14.65
N ARG A 58 -15.50 -1.75 15.43
CA ARG A 58 -14.59 -1.38 16.52
C ARG A 58 -14.49 -2.51 17.55
N GLY A 59 -13.26 -2.83 17.96
CA GLY A 59 -13.00 -3.81 19.02
C GLY A 59 -12.99 -5.27 18.56
N GLU A 60 -13.12 -5.54 17.26
CA GLU A 60 -12.82 -6.86 16.70
C GLU A 60 -11.32 -7.16 16.79
N VAL A 61 -10.94 -8.43 16.95
CA VAL A 61 -9.54 -8.87 17.08
C VAL A 61 -9.02 -9.43 15.76
N GLY A 62 -7.74 -9.28 15.43
CA GLY A 62 -7.15 -9.81 14.19
C GLY A 62 -6.83 -8.72 13.18
N VAL A 63 -6.98 -9.00 11.88
CA VAL A 63 -6.67 -8.01 10.83
C VAL A 63 -7.52 -6.74 10.94
N ASP A 64 -8.75 -6.82 11.45
CA ASP A 64 -9.55 -5.63 11.79
C ASP A 64 -8.79 -4.69 12.74
N ALA A 65 -8.20 -5.25 13.79
CA ALA A 65 -7.44 -4.48 14.77
C ALA A 65 -6.12 -3.94 14.20
N LEU A 66 -5.50 -4.65 13.23
CA LEU A 66 -4.32 -4.14 12.54
C LEU A 66 -4.63 -2.79 11.88
N PHE A 67 -5.77 -2.68 11.20
CA PHE A 67 -6.14 -1.45 10.50
C PHE A 67 -6.95 -0.46 11.34
N GLU A 68 -7.31 -0.83 12.57
CA GLU A 68 -8.18 -0.02 13.43
C GLU A 68 -7.60 1.40 13.61
N SER A 69 -8.29 2.36 12.99
CA SER A 69 -7.98 3.78 13.05
C SER A 69 -9.22 4.58 12.64
N ASP A 70 -9.23 5.87 12.95
CA ASP A 70 -10.34 6.75 12.61
C ASP A 70 -10.56 6.80 11.10
N GLY A 71 -11.81 6.64 10.68
CA GLY A 71 -12.20 6.68 9.27
C GLY A 71 -11.98 5.38 8.50
N MET A 72 -11.60 4.28 9.14
CA MET A 72 -11.65 2.94 8.53
C MET A 72 -13.10 2.57 8.18
N MET A 73 -13.32 2.11 6.95
CA MET A 73 -14.62 1.65 6.46
C MET A 73 -14.73 0.12 6.48
N GLY A 74 -13.61 -0.57 6.31
CA GLY A 74 -13.53 -2.02 6.21
C GLY A 74 -12.30 -2.43 5.42
N TYR A 75 -12.18 -3.71 5.10
CA TYR A 75 -11.10 -4.21 4.26
C TYR A 75 -11.57 -5.34 3.37
N THR A 76 -10.87 -5.49 2.24
CA THR A 76 -11.03 -6.66 1.38
C THR A 76 -9.87 -7.63 1.61
N THR A 77 -10.21 -8.88 1.91
CA THR A 77 -9.29 -10.01 1.93
C THR A 77 -9.28 -10.69 0.57
N PHE A 78 -8.08 -10.89 0.03
CA PHE A 78 -7.82 -11.73 -1.13
C PHE A 78 -7.14 -13.01 -0.65
N SER A 79 -7.80 -14.15 -0.83
CA SER A 79 -7.34 -15.45 -0.29
C SER A 79 -7.56 -16.59 -1.26
N ASN A 80 -6.90 -17.73 -1.00
CA ASN A 80 -7.20 -18.99 -1.69
C ASN A 80 -8.63 -19.48 -1.33
N GLU A 81 -9.26 -20.23 -2.21
CA GLU A 81 -10.55 -20.90 -2.00
C GLU A 81 -10.60 -21.89 -0.84
N LEU A 82 -9.46 -22.45 -0.46
CA LEU A 82 -9.33 -23.37 0.67
C LEU A 82 -9.29 -22.64 2.02
N TYR A 83 -9.14 -21.32 2.01
CA TYR A 83 -9.10 -20.51 3.22
C TYR A 83 -10.46 -20.55 3.93
N GLN A 84 -10.48 -21.13 5.13
CA GLN A 84 -11.66 -21.12 6.00
C GLN A 84 -11.73 -19.79 6.73
N LYS A 85 -12.67 -18.95 6.29
CA LYS A 85 -12.87 -17.61 6.82
C LYS A 85 -13.23 -17.64 8.32
N GLY A 86 -12.48 -16.90 9.13
CA GLY A 86 -12.93 -16.38 10.42
C GLY A 86 -13.58 -14.98 10.27
N PRO A 87 -14.40 -14.52 11.24
CA PRO A 87 -15.03 -13.18 11.20
C PRO A 87 -14.01 -12.04 11.05
N SER A 88 -12.91 -12.13 11.80
CA SER A 88 -11.69 -11.36 11.62
C SER A 88 -10.50 -12.32 11.73
N PRO A 89 -9.69 -12.44 10.68
CA PRO A 89 -8.66 -13.46 10.65
C PRO A 89 -7.47 -13.06 11.55
N LEU A 90 -7.14 -13.93 12.49
CA LEU A 90 -5.87 -13.88 13.23
C LEU A 90 -4.77 -14.61 12.45
N ASP A 91 -5.14 -15.73 11.84
CA ASP A 91 -4.27 -16.47 10.93
C ASP A 91 -4.44 -15.93 9.50
N VAL A 92 -3.38 -15.32 9.01
CA VAL A 92 -3.29 -14.76 7.66
C VAL A 92 -2.71 -15.76 6.66
N LYS A 93 -2.37 -16.98 7.09
CA LYS A 93 -1.91 -18.04 6.20
C LYS A 93 -2.99 -18.36 5.15
N GLY A 94 -2.60 -18.37 3.88
CA GLY A 94 -3.50 -18.56 2.75
C GLY A 94 -4.20 -17.29 2.25
N CYS A 95 -3.94 -16.14 2.87
CA CYS A 95 -4.26 -14.83 2.32
C CYS A 95 -3.07 -14.30 1.51
N VAL A 96 -3.34 -13.63 0.39
CA VAL A 96 -2.30 -13.03 -0.47
C VAL A 96 -2.28 -11.52 -0.40
N LEU A 97 -3.36 -10.89 0.06
CA LEU A 97 -3.43 -9.44 0.21
C LEU A 97 -4.61 -9.07 1.10
N PHE A 98 -4.43 -8.05 1.93
CA PHE A 98 -5.51 -7.27 2.54
C PHE A 98 -5.45 -5.84 2.03
N ALA A 99 -6.60 -5.27 1.67
CA ALA A 99 -6.74 -3.89 1.25
C ALA A 99 -7.77 -3.20 2.15
N ALA A 100 -7.29 -2.45 3.15
CA ALA A 100 -8.12 -1.66 4.05
C ALA A 100 -8.50 -0.33 3.40
N ASN A 101 -9.78 -0.03 3.37
CA ASN A 101 -10.33 1.18 2.80
C ASN A 101 -10.67 2.19 3.89
N PHE A 102 -10.31 3.45 3.66
CA PHE A 102 -10.58 4.57 4.55
C PHE A 102 -11.46 5.60 3.86
N LYS A 103 -12.14 6.44 4.65
CA LYS A 103 -13.01 7.50 4.13
C LYS A 103 -12.30 8.49 3.20
N ASN A 104 -10.98 8.66 3.37
CA ASN A 104 -10.14 9.53 2.58
C ASN A 104 -8.64 9.22 2.82
N GLU A 105 -7.78 9.83 2.02
CA GLU A 105 -6.34 9.58 1.96
C GLU A 105 -5.66 10.03 3.26
N GLU A 106 -6.16 11.12 3.85
CA GLU A 106 -5.64 11.64 5.12
C GLU A 106 -5.79 10.59 6.24
N ASN A 107 -6.94 9.91 6.31
CA ASN A 107 -7.17 8.85 7.28
C ASN A 107 -6.31 7.62 7.00
N ALA A 108 -6.19 7.20 5.74
CA ALA A 108 -5.30 6.10 5.35
C ALA A 108 -3.83 6.40 5.74
N LYS A 109 -3.37 7.62 5.47
CA LYS A 109 -2.02 8.09 5.82
C LYS A 109 -1.81 8.16 7.34
N LYS A 110 -2.81 8.58 8.11
CA LYS A 110 -2.75 8.54 9.59
C LYS A 110 -2.62 7.11 10.10
N ALA A 111 -3.44 6.19 9.59
CA ALA A 111 -3.38 4.77 9.95
C ALA A 111 -2.01 4.15 9.60
N PHE A 112 -1.49 4.42 8.41
CA PHE A 112 -0.17 3.95 8.00
C PHE A 112 0.95 4.50 8.88
N ASN A 113 0.92 5.80 9.21
CA ASN A 113 1.92 6.39 10.10
C ASN A 113 1.84 5.82 11.52
N GLN A 114 0.65 5.53 12.03
CA GLN A 114 0.47 4.84 13.30
C GLN A 114 1.07 3.44 13.26
N LEU A 115 0.81 2.66 12.21
CA LEU A 115 1.41 1.34 12.03
C LEU A 115 2.94 1.41 11.95
N LYS A 116 3.49 2.41 11.26
CA LYS A 116 4.92 2.68 11.19
C LYS A 116 5.53 2.98 12.56
N SER A 117 4.86 3.78 13.39
CA SER A 117 5.30 4.02 14.76
C SER A 117 5.21 2.76 15.62
N ASN A 118 4.14 1.98 15.46
CA ASN A 118 3.88 0.78 16.24
C ASN A 118 4.82 -0.38 15.88
N SER A 119 5.29 -0.46 14.63
CA SER A 119 6.21 -1.51 14.18
C SER A 119 7.60 -1.44 14.83
N ALA A 120 7.92 -0.33 15.51
CA ALA A 120 9.16 -0.16 16.27
C ALA A 120 9.05 -0.62 17.74
N ILE A 121 7.85 -0.97 18.21
CA ILE A 121 7.55 -1.31 19.60
C ILE A 121 7.45 -2.83 19.75
N ARG A 122 8.00 -3.39 20.84
CA ARG A 122 7.86 -4.82 21.18
C ARG A 122 6.62 -5.08 22.04
N ALA A 123 6.03 -6.26 21.93
CA ALA A 123 4.84 -6.65 22.70
C ALA A 123 5.09 -6.65 24.21
N SER A 124 6.34 -6.86 24.63
CA SER A 124 6.75 -6.77 26.03
C SER A 124 6.62 -5.35 26.61
N GLU A 125 6.74 -4.32 25.76
CA GLU A 125 6.65 -2.91 26.17
C GLU A 125 5.21 -2.43 26.37
N VAL A 126 4.23 -3.18 25.84
CA VAL A 126 2.80 -2.85 25.89
C VAL A 126 2.01 -3.80 26.80
N ILE A 127 2.70 -4.55 27.67
CA ILE A 127 2.07 -5.40 28.68
C ILE A 127 1.24 -4.54 29.64
N GLY A 128 0.00 -4.94 29.90
CA GLY A 128 -0.92 -4.24 30.80
C GLY A 128 -1.58 -2.98 30.22
N MET A 129 -1.18 -2.54 29.02
CA MET A 129 -1.88 -1.46 28.30
C MET A 129 -3.23 -1.92 27.75
N VAL A 130 -4.16 -0.98 27.59
CA VAL A 130 -5.50 -1.20 27.01
C VAL A 130 -5.67 -0.28 25.80
N GLY A 131 -6.38 -0.75 24.77
CA GLY A 131 -6.68 0.01 23.56
C GLY A 131 -6.09 -0.63 22.30
N VAL A 132 -6.06 0.12 21.20
CA VAL A 132 -5.66 -0.36 19.87
C VAL A 132 -4.16 -0.65 19.77
N LEU A 133 -3.33 0.19 20.39
CA LEU A 133 -1.87 0.08 20.37
C LEU A 133 -1.36 -1.34 20.76
N PRO A 134 -1.69 -1.89 21.95
CA PRO A 134 -1.20 -3.22 22.33
C PRO A 134 -1.68 -4.32 21.38
N VAL A 135 -2.85 -4.17 20.75
CA VAL A 135 -3.36 -5.17 19.80
C VAL A 135 -2.58 -5.12 18.49
N GLN A 136 -2.35 -3.92 17.94
CA GLN A 136 -1.56 -3.73 16.71
C GLN A 136 -0.12 -4.21 16.89
N VAL A 137 0.54 -3.83 17.99
CA VAL A 137 1.92 -4.25 18.28
C VAL A 137 2.02 -5.78 18.37
N ARG A 138 1.10 -6.43 19.10
CA ARG A 138 1.09 -7.90 19.22
C ARG A 138 0.83 -8.57 17.88
N PHE A 139 -0.09 -8.04 17.07
CA PHE A 139 -0.36 -8.58 15.74
C PHE A 139 0.86 -8.49 14.83
N LEU A 140 1.51 -7.32 14.79
CA LEU A 140 2.73 -7.11 13.99
C LEU A 140 3.84 -8.06 14.42
N GLU A 141 4.09 -8.21 15.72
CA GLU A 141 5.14 -9.10 16.22
C GLU A 141 4.83 -10.58 16.01
N GLN A 142 3.57 -11.01 16.15
CA GLN A 142 3.15 -12.40 15.88
C GLN A 142 3.37 -12.81 14.42
N ASN A 143 3.33 -11.85 13.49
CA ASN A 143 3.47 -12.09 12.05
C ASN A 143 4.87 -11.74 11.52
N ILE A 144 5.82 -11.40 12.40
CA ILE A 144 7.15 -11.00 11.96
C ILE A 144 7.89 -12.16 11.29
N SER A 145 7.81 -13.36 11.85
CA SER A 145 8.54 -14.53 11.34
C SER A 145 8.04 -15.02 9.98
N SER A 146 6.76 -14.77 9.65
CA SER A 146 6.20 -15.12 8.34
C SER A 146 6.51 -14.05 7.29
N GLY A 147 6.89 -12.84 7.70
CA GLY A 147 7.12 -11.70 6.82
C GLY A 147 5.88 -10.89 6.53
N ALA A 148 6.08 -9.60 6.26
CA ALA A 148 5.00 -8.66 6.01
C ALA A 148 5.52 -7.43 5.27
N LEU A 149 4.77 -7.00 4.26
CA LEU A 149 4.89 -5.67 3.67
C LEU A 149 3.58 -4.91 3.89
N ILE A 150 3.67 -3.71 4.47
CA ILE A 150 2.56 -2.78 4.64
C ILE A 150 2.88 -1.49 3.90
N THR A 151 1.93 -0.96 3.15
CA THR A 151 2.09 0.30 2.41
C THR A 151 0.76 1.03 2.25
N GLN A 152 0.81 2.30 1.85
CA GLN A 152 -0.36 3.14 1.65
C GLN A 152 -0.33 3.78 0.27
N HIS A 153 -1.48 3.77 -0.40
CA HIS A 153 -1.71 4.49 -1.65
C HIS A 153 -3.18 4.91 -1.73
N ASP A 154 -3.43 6.19 -2.03
CA ASP A 154 -4.74 6.83 -1.95
C ASP A 154 -5.49 6.50 -0.64
N ASN A 155 -6.76 6.13 -0.72
CA ASN A 155 -7.59 5.83 0.44
C ASN A 155 -7.34 4.42 1.02
N TYR A 156 -6.30 3.72 0.57
CA TYR A 156 -6.03 2.33 0.96
C TYR A 156 -4.73 2.17 1.76
N VAL A 157 -4.80 1.31 2.78
CA VAL A 157 -3.63 0.69 3.39
C VAL A 157 -3.63 -0.79 3.02
N PHE A 158 -2.52 -1.23 2.44
CA PHE A 158 -2.33 -2.61 2.01
C PHE A 158 -1.47 -3.37 3.01
N TYR A 159 -1.82 -4.62 3.25
CA TYR A 159 -1.01 -5.57 4.00
C TYR A 159 -0.83 -6.83 3.16
N LEU A 160 0.42 -7.08 2.78
CA LEU A 160 0.90 -8.25 2.08
C LEU A 160 1.52 -9.20 3.13
N PRO A 161 0.79 -10.24 3.58
CA PRO A 161 1.29 -11.15 4.60
C PRO A 161 2.27 -12.18 4.02
N ALA A 162 2.97 -12.87 4.91
CA ALA A 162 3.74 -14.07 4.64
C ALA A 162 4.85 -13.90 3.57
N THR A 163 5.53 -12.75 3.53
CA THR A 163 6.54 -12.47 2.50
C THR A 163 7.86 -13.25 2.69
N CYS A 164 8.16 -13.77 3.89
CA CYS A 164 9.38 -14.52 4.17
C CYS A 164 9.24 -16.03 3.92
N GLU A 165 8.01 -16.57 3.95
CA GLU A 165 7.76 -17.96 3.57
C GLU A 165 7.76 -18.07 2.03
N SER A 166 8.29 -19.17 1.47
CA SER A 166 8.45 -19.34 0.02
C SER A 166 7.16 -18.94 -0.70
N SER A 167 7.22 -17.89 -1.52
CA SER A 167 6.06 -17.39 -2.23
C SER A 167 5.35 -18.52 -2.98
N LEU A 168 4.02 -18.42 -3.11
CA LEU A 168 3.13 -19.42 -3.74
C LEU A 168 3.53 -19.88 -5.16
N HIS A 169 4.60 -19.33 -5.75
CA HIS A 169 5.12 -19.63 -7.09
C HIS A 169 6.66 -19.81 -7.16
N GLY A 170 7.36 -20.00 -6.04
CA GLY A 170 8.81 -20.27 -6.05
C GLY A 170 9.70 -19.05 -6.36
N SER A 171 9.13 -17.84 -6.42
CA SER A 171 9.89 -16.58 -6.40
C SER A 171 10.47 -16.30 -5.01
N ASN A 172 11.58 -15.55 -4.95
CA ASN A 172 12.07 -15.04 -3.67
C ASN A 172 11.12 -13.95 -3.13
N SER A 173 11.19 -13.70 -1.83
CA SER A 173 10.38 -12.71 -1.10
C SER A 173 10.32 -11.34 -1.79
N LYS A 174 11.49 -10.84 -2.19
CA LYS A 174 11.65 -9.52 -2.81
C LYS A 174 10.96 -9.40 -4.16
N ASP A 175 10.99 -10.44 -4.97
CA ASP A 175 10.31 -10.46 -6.27
C ASP A 175 8.79 -10.41 -6.10
N TYR A 176 8.26 -11.09 -5.07
CA TYR A 176 6.83 -11.07 -4.76
C TYR A 176 6.36 -9.69 -4.27
N GLU A 177 7.14 -9.06 -3.39
CA GLU A 177 6.91 -7.69 -2.93
C GLU A 177 6.96 -6.69 -4.09
N ASN A 178 8.02 -6.76 -4.92
CA ASN A 178 8.16 -5.89 -6.10
C ASN A 178 7.03 -6.11 -7.11
N LEU A 179 6.58 -7.35 -7.29
CA LEU A 179 5.44 -7.67 -8.14
C LEU A 179 4.21 -6.93 -7.63
N PHE A 180 3.86 -7.05 -6.35
CA PHE A 180 2.73 -6.32 -5.76
C PHE A 180 2.86 -4.80 -5.95
N LEU A 181 4.01 -4.23 -5.58
CA LEU A 181 4.27 -2.80 -5.70
C LEU A 181 4.13 -2.30 -7.15
N SER A 182 4.49 -3.12 -8.15
CA SER A 182 4.34 -2.76 -9.57
C SER A 182 2.89 -2.61 -10.04
N PHE A 183 1.91 -3.17 -9.31
CA PHE A 183 0.49 -2.99 -9.61
C PHE A 183 -0.04 -1.67 -9.03
N ILE A 184 0.44 -1.26 -7.86
CA ILE A 184 -0.15 -0.14 -7.11
C ILE A 184 0.66 1.16 -7.18
N ILE A 185 1.78 1.20 -7.90
CA ILE A 185 2.64 2.38 -8.03
C ILE A 185 2.83 2.73 -9.50
N GLU A 186 2.70 4.01 -9.83
CA GLU A 186 3.04 4.49 -11.17
C GLU A 186 4.55 4.57 -11.40
N GLN A 187 4.97 4.59 -12.67
CA GLN A 187 6.40 4.72 -12.99
C GLN A 187 7.00 5.98 -12.36
N ASN A 188 8.17 5.82 -11.73
CA ASN A 188 8.91 6.88 -11.03
C ASN A 188 8.26 7.45 -9.76
N GLN A 189 7.13 6.92 -9.32
CA GLN A 189 6.59 7.26 -8.01
C GLN A 189 7.38 6.53 -6.91
N GLU A 190 7.62 7.24 -5.81
CA GLU A 190 8.20 6.67 -4.59
C GLU A 190 7.06 6.29 -3.66
N ILE A 191 7.13 5.10 -3.09
CA ILE A 191 6.23 4.66 -2.03
C ILE A 191 7.01 4.38 -0.76
N GLU A 192 6.42 4.66 0.39
CA GLU A 192 6.94 4.23 1.67
C GLU A 192 6.33 2.88 2.06
N ILE A 193 7.17 1.98 2.57
CA ILE A 193 6.76 0.66 3.04
C ILE A 193 7.27 0.42 4.46
N ILE A 194 6.48 -0.31 5.24
CA ILE A 194 6.89 -1.00 6.45
C ILE A 194 7.12 -2.45 6.02
N ASN A 195 8.36 -2.92 6.03
CA ASN A 195 8.70 -4.25 5.53
C ASN A 195 9.47 -5.04 6.57
N VAL A 196 9.18 -6.32 6.72
CA VAL A 196 9.96 -7.20 7.58
C VAL A 196 11.31 -7.49 6.94
N ASP A 197 12.37 -7.37 7.73
CA ASP A 197 13.66 -8.00 7.45
C ASP A 197 13.62 -9.44 7.95
N CYS A 198 13.46 -10.39 7.02
CA CYS A 198 13.34 -11.82 7.31
C CYS A 198 14.57 -12.43 8.02
N GLU A 199 15.74 -11.79 7.95
CA GLU A 199 16.95 -12.29 8.61
C GLU A 199 17.05 -11.79 10.05
N MET A 200 16.45 -10.63 10.34
CA MET A 200 16.61 -9.90 11.59
C MET A 200 15.37 -9.90 12.48
N ASP A 201 14.23 -10.46 12.01
CA ASP A 201 12.94 -10.42 12.70
C ASP A 201 12.59 -9.01 13.21
N THR A 202 12.73 -8.03 12.31
CA THR A 202 12.47 -6.61 12.59
C THR A 202 11.75 -5.94 11.43
N PHE A 203 10.93 -4.93 11.71
CA PHE A 203 10.38 -4.07 10.67
C PHE A 203 11.37 -2.97 10.30
N LEU A 204 11.52 -2.76 8.99
CA LEU A 204 12.29 -1.69 8.38
C LEU A 204 11.36 -0.75 7.63
N ILE A 205 11.60 0.54 7.76
CA ILE A 205 10.94 1.55 6.95
C ILE A 205 11.81 1.83 5.74
N LYS A 206 11.26 1.60 4.54
CA LYS A 206 11.96 1.79 3.28
C LYS A 206 11.14 2.68 2.36
N LYS A 207 11.85 3.46 1.55
CA LYS A 207 11.27 4.18 0.41
C LYS A 207 11.69 3.46 -0.86
N ILE A 208 10.73 3.00 -1.64
CA ILE A 208 10.97 2.26 -2.87
C ILE A 208 10.48 3.08 -4.05
N LYS A 209 11.34 3.22 -5.05
CA LYS A 209 10.98 3.74 -6.36
C LYS A 209 10.97 2.57 -7.34
N VAL A 210 9.82 2.29 -7.96
CA VAL A 210 9.73 1.23 -8.97
C VAL A 210 10.26 1.76 -10.30
N SER A 211 11.42 1.24 -10.71
CA SER A 211 11.94 1.35 -12.07
C SER A 211 11.56 0.09 -12.83
N LYS A 212 10.83 0.21 -13.94
CA LYS A 212 10.61 -0.94 -14.85
C LYS A 212 11.91 -1.34 -15.54
#